data_AF-A0A932X922-F1
#
_entry.id   AF-A0A932X922-F1
#
_cell.length_a   1.000
_cell.length_b   1.000
_cell.length_c   1.000
_cell.angle_alpha   90.00
_cell.angle_beta   90.00
_cell.angle_gamma   90.00
#
_symmetry.space_group_name_H-M   'P 1'
#
loop_
_entity.id
_entity.type
_entity.pdbx_description
1 polymer ?
#
loop_
_entity_poly.entity_id
_entity_poly.type
_entity_poly.pdbx_seq_one_letter_code
_entity_poly.pdbx_strand_id
1 'polypeptide(L)'
;MANAKPLTRDDLKSVFKDLGVATKEDLKQFATREDLKAMEGRQDKKYATKEDLKAMEGRQDKKMQESLLHLERRLKLRMGKHRTEIFAMFGRLATSTPSRREFEELKGHTGRFIAHS
;
A
#
# COMPACT_ATOMS: atom_id res chain seq x y z
N MET A 1 -78.18 35.23 -38.76
CA MET A 1 -77.63 33.94 -38.28
C MET A 1 -76.19 34.19 -37.85
N ALA A 2 -75.85 33.98 -36.58
CA ALA A 2 -74.50 34.25 -36.09
C ALA A 2 -73.53 33.20 -36.63
N ASN A 3 -72.54 33.64 -37.41
CA ASN A 3 -71.42 32.81 -37.85
C ASN A 3 -70.54 32.52 -36.64
N ALA A 4 -70.68 31.34 -36.04
CA ALA A 4 -69.77 30.89 -35.01
C ALA A 4 -68.41 30.58 -35.65
N LYS A 5 -67.36 31.28 -35.18
CA LYS A 5 -65.98 30.97 -35.56
C LYS A 5 -65.66 29.54 -35.12
N PRO A 6 -65.17 28.66 -36.00
CA PRO A 6 -64.87 27.28 -35.62
C PRO A 6 -63.76 27.27 -34.57
N LEU A 7 -63.95 26.51 -33.49
CA LEU A 7 -62.91 26.29 -32.48
C LEU A 7 -61.68 25.63 -33.12
N THR A 8 -60.50 26.13 -32.79
CA THR A 8 -59.22 25.60 -33.28
C THR A 8 -58.59 24.66 -32.25
N ARG A 9 -57.60 23.88 -32.69
CA ARG A 9 -56.82 23.00 -31.82
C ARG A 9 -56.06 23.76 -30.74
N ASP A 10 -55.71 25.01 -31.00
CA ASP A 10 -54.97 25.84 -30.04
C ASP A 10 -55.89 26.42 -28.97
N ASP A 11 -57.16 26.70 -29.31
CA ASP A 11 -58.19 27.08 -28.33
C ASP A 11 -58.46 25.94 -27.33
N LEU A 12 -58.36 24.69 -27.77
CA LEU A 12 -58.47 23.54 -26.87
C LEU A 12 -57.24 23.41 -25.96
N LYS A 13 -56.03 23.60 -26.49
CA LYS A 13 -54.79 23.52 -25.70
C LYS A 13 -54.73 24.57 -24.58
N SER A 14 -55.19 25.80 -24.82
CA SER A 14 -55.22 26.85 -23.80
C SER A 14 -56.17 26.48 -22.65
N VAL A 15 -57.37 25.98 -22.95
CA VAL A 15 -58.33 25.52 -21.93
C VAL A 15 -57.76 24.38 -21.10
N PHE A 16 -57.09 23.39 -21.71
CA PHE A 16 -56.43 22.32 -20.96
C PHE A 16 -55.30 22.82 -20.06
N LYS A 17 -54.54 23.83 -20.52
CA LYS A 17 -53.48 24.46 -19.73
C LYS A 17 -54.04 25.23 -18.53
N ASP A 18 -55.14 25.97 -18.72
CA ASP A 18 -55.80 26.74 -17.66
C ASP A 18 -56.46 25.82 -16.62
N LEU A 19 -56.94 24.64 -17.03
CA LEU A 19 -57.44 23.59 -16.15
C LEU A 19 -56.32 22.82 -15.41
N GLY A 20 -55.05 23.12 -15.67
CA GLY A 20 -53.91 22.45 -15.03
C GLY A 20 -53.70 21.00 -15.48
N VAL A 21 -54.22 20.62 -16.65
CA VAL A 21 -54.05 19.28 -17.19
C VAL A 21 -52.64 19.13 -17.75
N ALA A 22 -51.87 18.18 -17.21
CA ALA A 22 -50.54 17.87 -17.70
C ALA A 22 -50.58 17.29 -19.13
N THR A 23 -49.72 17.81 -19.99
CA THR A 23 -49.51 17.34 -21.35
C THR A 23 -48.40 16.29 -21.42
N LYS A 24 -48.27 15.59 -22.55
CA LYS A 24 -47.19 14.61 -22.76
C LYS A 24 -45.80 15.28 -22.67
N GLU A 25 -45.68 16.51 -23.15
CA GLU A 25 -44.48 17.33 -23.03
C GLU A 25 -44.12 17.59 -21.56
N ASP A 26 -45.11 17.83 -20.70
CA ASP A 26 -44.89 18.03 -19.25
C ASP A 26 -44.41 16.75 -18.54
N LEU A 27 -44.62 15.57 -19.12
CA LEU A 27 -44.17 14.29 -18.56
C LEU A 27 -42.74 13.92 -19.00
N LYS A 28 -42.24 14.46 -20.12
CA LYS A 28 -40.90 14.18 -20.63
C LYS A 28 -39.76 14.65 -19.72
N GLN A 29 -40.03 15.61 -18.83
CA GLN A 29 -39.05 16.12 -17.86
C GLN A 29 -38.86 15.21 -16.63
N PHE A 30 -39.72 14.21 -16.44
CA PHE A 30 -39.64 13.31 -15.29
C PHE A 30 -38.86 12.04 -15.63
N ALA A 31 -38.11 11.55 -14.64
CA ALA A 31 -37.47 10.25 -14.72
C ALA A 31 -38.53 9.13 -14.80
N THR A 32 -38.26 8.15 -15.64
CA THR A 32 -39.11 6.99 -15.86
C THR A 32 -38.76 5.86 -14.89
N ARG A 33 -39.62 4.83 -14.81
CA ARG A 33 -39.31 3.61 -14.06
C ARG A 33 -38.08 2.88 -14.61
N GLU A 34 -37.77 3.03 -15.89
CA GLU A 34 -36.60 2.41 -16.52
C GLU A 34 -35.31 3.11 -16.07
N ASP A 35 -35.34 4.43 -15.89
CA ASP A 35 -34.21 5.20 -15.35
C ASP A 35 -33.82 4.77 -13.93
N LEU A 36 -34.80 4.38 -13.11
CA LEU A 36 -34.58 3.90 -11.74
C LEU A 36 -34.02 2.47 -11.68
N LYS A 37 -34.37 1.59 -12.64
CA LYS A 37 -33.78 0.22 -12.72
C LYS A 37 -32.26 0.25 -12.90
N ALA A 38 -31.75 1.23 -13.65
CA ALA A 38 -30.31 1.42 -13.82
C ALA A 38 -29.59 1.87 -12.52
N MET A 39 -30.32 2.48 -11.58
CA MET A 39 -29.80 2.86 -10.26
C MET A 39 -29.74 1.68 -9.29
N GLU A 40 -30.71 0.76 -9.38
CA GLU A 40 -30.80 -0.43 -8.52
C GLU A 40 -29.56 -1.33 -8.66
N GLY A 41 -29.10 -1.59 -9.89
CA GLY A 41 -27.88 -2.40 -10.13
C GLY A 41 -26.56 -1.77 -9.66
N ARG A 42 -26.56 -0.50 -9.20
CA ARG A 42 -25.38 0.14 -8.60
C ARG A 42 -25.31 -0.02 -7.08
N GLN A 43 -26.45 -0.30 -6.42
CA GLN A 43 -26.51 -0.43 -4.96
C GLN A 43 -25.97 -1.77 -4.44
N ASP A 44 -26.02 -2.83 -5.24
CA ASP A 44 -25.54 -4.17 -4.83
C ASP A 44 -24.01 -4.29 -4.74
N LYS A 45 -23.27 -3.22 -5.06
CA LYS A 45 -21.82 -3.20 -4.96
C LYS A 45 -21.41 -2.90 -3.52
N LYS A 46 -20.79 -3.88 -2.86
CA LYS A 46 -20.12 -3.69 -1.57
C LYS A 46 -18.87 -2.83 -1.78
N TYR A 47 -18.92 -1.57 -1.35
CA TYR A 47 -17.75 -0.71 -1.29
C TYR A 47 -17.03 -0.87 0.04
N ALA A 48 -15.69 -0.77 0.01
CA ALA A 48 -14.92 -0.68 1.25
C ALA A 48 -15.34 0.57 2.02
N THR A 49 -15.61 0.40 3.31
CA THR A 49 -15.94 1.47 4.22
C THR A 49 -14.66 2.07 4.84
N LYS A 50 -14.79 3.22 5.50
CA LYS A 50 -13.68 3.79 6.28
C LYS A 50 -13.19 2.85 7.38
N GLU A 51 -14.07 2.02 7.94
CA GLU A 51 -13.73 1.05 8.98
C GLU A 51 -12.90 -0.11 8.40
N ASP A 52 -13.22 -0.57 7.19
CA ASP A 52 -12.42 -1.60 6.49
C ASP A 52 -10.99 -1.12 6.26
N LEU A 53 -10.81 0.14 5.84
CA LEU A 53 -9.49 0.75 5.64
C LEU A 53 -8.70 0.83 6.95
N LYS A 54 -9.31 1.32 8.04
CA LYS A 54 -8.67 1.38 9.37
C LYS A 54 -8.28 -0.01 9.88
N ALA A 55 -9.13 -1.01 9.64
CA ALA A 55 -8.83 -2.39 10.02
C ALA A 55 -7.63 -2.95 9.23
N MET A 56 -7.50 -2.60 7.94
CA MET A 56 -6.34 -2.97 7.13
C MET A 56 -5.07 -2.28 7.60
N GLU A 57 -5.12 -0.97 7.88
CA GLU A 57 -3.99 -0.19 8.42
C GLU A 57 -3.47 -0.81 9.73
N GLY A 58 -4.36 -1.02 10.71
CA GLY A 58 -3.97 -1.63 11.98
C GLY A 58 -3.45 -3.08 11.85
N ARG A 59 -3.89 -3.84 10.85
CA ARG A 59 -3.33 -5.17 10.54
C ARG A 59 -1.94 -5.07 9.93
N GLN A 60 -1.71 -4.11 9.03
CA GLN A 60 -0.41 -3.89 8.41
C GLN A 60 0.62 -3.41 9.44
N ASP A 61 0.24 -2.49 10.32
CA ASP A 61 1.11 -1.98 11.38
C ASP A 61 1.61 -3.11 12.31
N LYS A 62 0.71 -4.00 12.74
CA LYS A 62 1.08 -5.15 13.56
C LYS A 62 2.07 -6.07 12.85
N LYS A 63 1.82 -6.41 11.59
CA LYS A 63 2.74 -7.25 10.79
C LYS A 63 4.10 -6.60 10.62
N MET A 64 4.14 -5.28 10.43
CA MET A 64 5.39 -4.53 10.31
C MET A 64 6.17 -4.54 11.62
N GLN A 65 5.50 -4.30 12.76
CA GLN A 65 6.11 -4.37 14.09
C GLN A 65 6.68 -5.77 14.39
N GLU A 66 5.93 -6.83 14.09
CA GLU A 66 6.40 -8.21 14.24
C GLU A 66 7.63 -8.50 13.38
N SER A 67 7.62 -8.05 12.12
CA SER A 67 8.74 -8.24 11.19
C SER A 67 10.00 -7.51 11.66
N LEU A 68 9.86 -6.29 12.18
CA LEU A 68 10.97 -5.52 12.77
C LEU A 68 11.56 -6.24 13.99
N LEU A 69 10.71 -6.74 14.88
CA LEU A 69 11.13 -7.48 16.07
C LEU A 69 11.88 -8.77 15.69
N HIS A 70 11.42 -9.50 14.68
CA HIS A 70 12.13 -10.67 14.17
C HIS A 70 13.50 -10.30 13.57
N LEU A 71 13.57 -9.21 12.81
CA LEU A 71 14.80 -8.74 12.21
C LEU A 71 15.83 -8.34 13.28
N GLU A 72 15.40 -7.61 14.31
CA GLU A 72 16.24 -7.20 15.44
C GLU A 72 16.83 -8.41 16.18
N ARG A 73 15.99 -9.41 16.50
CA ARG A 73 16.45 -10.67 17.11
C ARG A 73 17.50 -11.37 16.24
N ARG A 74 17.26 -11.46 14.94
CA ARG A 74 18.18 -12.09 13.98
C ARG A 74 19.50 -11.31 13.87
N LEU A 75 19.45 -9.99 13.87
CA LEU A 75 20.64 -9.13 13.88
C LEU A 75 21.46 -9.34 15.15
N LYS A 76 20.81 -9.31 16.32
CA LYS A 76 21.47 -9.52 17.62
C LYS A 76 22.17 -10.88 17.70
N LEU A 77 21.52 -11.95 17.21
CA LEU A 77 22.13 -13.28 17.12
C LEU A 77 23.34 -13.31 16.19
N ARG A 78 23.24 -12.72 14.99
CA ARG A 78 24.38 -12.66 14.04
C ARG A 78 25.54 -11.87 14.61
N MET A 79 25.29 -10.72 15.21
CA MET A 79 26.31 -9.91 15.86
C MET A 79 26.99 -10.66 17.02
N GLY A 80 26.23 -11.41 17.81
CA GLY A 80 26.78 -12.28 18.85
C GLY A 80 27.73 -13.34 18.29
N LYS A 81 27.34 -14.01 17.19
CA LYS A 81 28.20 -14.99 16.51
C LYS A 81 29.48 -14.36 16.00
N HIS A 82 29.39 -13.25 15.25
CA HIS A 82 30.56 -12.56 14.73
C HIS A 82 31.47 -12.04 15.84
N ARG A 83 30.91 -11.55 16.95
CA ARG A 83 31.70 -11.17 18.13
C ARG A 83 32.53 -12.36 18.61
N THR A 84 31.90 -13.51 18.87
CA THR A 84 32.60 -14.71 19.33
C THR A 84 33.64 -15.21 18.32
N GLU A 85 33.31 -15.21 17.03
CA GLU A 85 34.23 -15.59 15.95
C GLU A 85 35.47 -14.69 15.92
N ILE A 86 35.29 -13.36 16.01
CA ILE A 86 36.37 -12.38 16.09
C ILE A 86 37.25 -12.63 17.32
N PHE A 87 36.65 -12.83 18.50
CA PHE A 87 37.42 -13.15 19.71
C PHE A 87 38.24 -14.44 19.55
N ALA A 88 37.67 -15.48 18.95
CA ALA A 88 38.38 -16.73 18.69
C ALA A 88 39.51 -16.55 17.66
N MET A 89 39.33 -15.72 16.63
CA MET A 89 40.39 -15.37 15.68
C MET A 89 41.55 -14.66 16.37
N PHE A 90 41.27 -13.66 17.21
CA PHE A 90 42.29 -12.98 18.00
C PHE A 90 43.03 -13.94 18.94
N GLY A 91 42.32 -14.86 19.58
CA GLY A 91 42.93 -15.90 20.42
C GLY A 91 43.91 -16.77 19.64
N ARG A 92 43.52 -17.27 18.45
CA ARG A 92 44.42 -18.03 17.58
C ARG A 92 45.62 -17.22 17.13
N LEU A 93 45.40 -15.96 16.73
CA LEU A 93 46.48 -15.08 16.29
C LEU A 93 47.50 -14.85 17.41
N ALA A 94 47.04 -14.62 18.64
CA ALA A 94 47.91 -14.42 19.79
C ALA A 94 48.78 -15.65 20.11
N THR A 95 48.29 -16.87 19.84
CA THR A 95 49.06 -18.11 20.09
C THR A 95 49.89 -18.58 18.89
N SER A 96 49.59 -18.12 17.67
CA SER A 96 50.33 -18.48 16.47
C SER A 96 51.35 -17.42 16.02
N THR A 97 51.34 -16.23 16.61
CA THR A 97 52.28 -15.15 16.25
C THR A 97 53.54 -15.27 17.12
N PRO A 98 54.75 -15.33 16.52
CA PRO A 98 55.98 -15.34 17.29
C PRO A 98 56.08 -14.06 18.14
N SER A 99 56.58 -14.19 19.36
CA SER A 99 56.87 -13.01 20.17
C SER A 99 57.89 -12.11 19.45
N ARG A 100 57.88 -10.81 19.75
CA ARG A 100 58.85 -9.86 19.17
C ARG A 100 60.30 -10.34 19.34
N ARG A 101 60.60 -10.98 20.46
CA ARG A 101 61.92 -11.52 20.74
C ARG A 101 62.24 -12.73 19.85
N GLU A 102 61.35 -13.71 19.78
CA GLU A 102 61.52 -14.89 18.90
C GLU A 102 61.64 -14.46 17.43
N PHE A 103 60.88 -13.44 17.03
CA PHE A 103 60.94 -12.88 15.69
C PHE A 103 62.29 -12.20 15.37
N GLU A 104 62.83 -11.41 16.29
CA GLU A 104 64.16 -10.79 16.11
C GLU A 104 65.30 -11.83 16.16
N GLU A 105 65.17 -12.88 16.99
CA GLU A 105 66.12 -14.01 17.01
C GLU A 105 66.10 -14.81 15.69
N LEU A 106 64.92 -14.99 15.08
CA LEU A 106 64.75 -15.61 13.75
C LEU A 106 65.37 -14.78 12.63
N LYS A 107 65.19 -13.45 12.64
CA LYS A 107 65.84 -12.54 11.69
C LYS A 107 67.35 -12.62 11.79
N GLY A 108 67.90 -12.67 13.00
CA GLY A 108 69.33 -12.81 13.22
C GLY A 108 69.90 -14.15 12.69
N HIS A 109 69.12 -15.24 12.72
CA HIS A 109 69.54 -16.52 12.14
C HIS A 109 69.50 -16.52 10.61
N THR A 110 68.42 -16.00 10.01
CA THR A 110 68.29 -15.93 8.54
C THR A 110 69.31 -14.99 7.92
N GLY A 111 69.61 -13.84 8.54
CA GLY A 111 70.66 -12.93 8.09
C GLY A 111 72.07 -13.55 8.10
N ARG A 112 72.37 -14.41 9.07
CA ARG A 112 73.64 -15.16 9.14
C ARG A 112 73.73 -16.28 8.09
N PHE A 113 72.62 -16.95 7.82
CA PHE A 113 72.57 -18.01 6.81
C PHE A 113 72.79 -17.46 5.39
N ILE A 114 72.20 -16.30 5.08
CA ILE A 114 72.37 -15.61 3.78
C ILE A 114 73.80 -15.04 3.63
N ALA A 115 74.41 -14.55 4.71
CA ALA A 115 75.77 -14.00 4.66
C ALA A 115 76.88 -15.05 4.54
N HIS A 116 76.56 -16.35 4.63
CA HIS A 116 77.52 -17.46 4.50
C HIS A 116 77.15 -18.41 3.33
N SER A 117 76.25 -17.98 2.43
CA SER A 117 75.88 -18.65 1.18
C SER A 117 76.52 -17.97 -0.03
#